data_AF-A0AAC9UDX8-F1
#
_entry.id   AF-A0AAC9UDX8-F1
#
_cell.length_a   1.000
_cell.length_b   1.000
_cell.length_c   1.000
_cell.angle_alpha   90.00
_cell.angle_beta   90.00
_cell.angle_gamma   90.00
#
_symmetry.space_group_name_H-M   'P 1'
#
loop_
_entity.id
_entity.type
_entity.pdbx_description
1 polymer ?
#
loop_
_entity_poly.entity_id
_entity_poly.type
_entity_poly.pdbx_seq_one_letter_code
_entity_poly.pdbx_strand_id
1 'polypeptide(L)'
;MQFLSAAWQVPITGVSTLSTTRVGGVSEAPFKSFNLGLHVGDNKQQVLKNRALLDKHLPNSAVWIDQVHSGDVLIVDGQFKFNAHHQGDALYTQLVAQPLAIMTADCLPILLASNDGKEVAAIHAGWRGLEQGVIKNTLNCFNAKKSEISAWLGPAIGADKFEVGSEVFALFNAQNPLFAKAFKACANQKYLADIYHLARIQLRQLGIINITGGEHCTVSQTEQFFSYRRDGQTGRMASLIWRN
;
A
#
# COMPACT_ATOMS: atom_id res chain seq x y z
N MET A 1 -9.82 18.16 1.91
CA MET A 1 -9.08 16.91 1.70
C MET A 1 -8.99 16.64 0.21
N GLN A 2 -7.91 16.01 -0.23
CA GLN A 2 -7.77 15.52 -1.60
C GLN A 2 -7.55 14.01 -1.55
N PHE A 3 -8.27 13.27 -2.37
CA PHE A 3 -8.18 11.82 -2.46
C PHE A 3 -7.82 11.40 -3.88
N LEU A 4 -7.10 10.30 -3.98
CA LEU A 4 -6.96 9.53 -5.20
C LEU A 4 -7.87 8.30 -5.11
N SER A 5 -8.22 7.73 -6.26
CA SER A 5 -8.96 6.48 -6.35
C SER A 5 -8.27 5.57 -7.36
N ALA A 6 -8.43 4.27 -7.21
CA ALA A 6 -7.89 3.30 -8.15
C ALA A 6 -8.53 3.49 -9.53
N ALA A 7 -7.70 3.74 -10.53
CA ALA A 7 -8.13 3.77 -11.92
C ALA A 7 -8.09 2.34 -12.47
N TRP A 8 -9.17 1.58 -12.28
CA TRP A 8 -9.25 0.19 -12.77
C TRP A 8 -9.25 0.15 -14.30
N GLN A 9 -8.46 -0.76 -14.89
CA GLN A 9 -8.45 -0.96 -16.35
C GLN A 9 -9.79 -1.51 -16.85
N VAL A 10 -10.42 -2.36 -16.03
CA VAL A 10 -11.78 -2.87 -16.23
C VAL A 10 -12.63 -2.30 -15.11
N PRO A 11 -13.77 -1.63 -15.40
CA PRO A 11 -14.67 -1.16 -14.35
C PRO A 11 -15.11 -2.30 -13.42
N ILE A 12 -14.92 -2.14 -12.12
CA ILE A 12 -15.33 -3.11 -11.11
C ILE A 12 -16.54 -2.54 -10.37
N THR A 13 -17.69 -3.19 -10.51
CA THR A 13 -18.90 -2.80 -9.79
C THR A 13 -18.83 -3.24 -8.33
N GLY A 14 -19.36 -2.43 -7.41
CA GLY A 14 -19.46 -2.81 -6.00
C GLY A 14 -18.14 -2.76 -5.23
N VAL A 15 -17.09 -2.15 -5.78
CA VAL A 15 -15.82 -1.90 -5.10
C VAL A 15 -15.53 -0.41 -5.10
N SER A 16 -15.13 0.12 -3.95
CA SER A 16 -14.68 1.50 -3.80
C SER A 16 -13.28 1.54 -3.22
N THR A 17 -12.55 2.58 -3.59
CA THR A 17 -11.18 2.81 -3.14
C THR A 17 -10.96 4.26 -2.79
N LEU A 18 -10.02 4.50 -1.88
CA LEU A 18 -9.58 5.84 -1.51
C LEU A 18 -8.11 5.78 -1.12
N SER A 19 -7.28 6.65 -1.67
CA SER A 19 -5.92 6.88 -1.17
C SER A 19 -5.75 8.34 -0.76
N THR A 20 -5.31 8.55 0.48
CA THR A 20 -5.21 9.89 1.05
C THR A 20 -3.94 10.61 0.58
N THR A 21 -4.00 11.93 0.56
CA THR A 21 -2.83 12.81 0.48
C THR A 21 -2.50 13.37 1.87
N ARG A 22 -1.42 14.14 2.00
CA ARG A 22 -1.08 14.85 3.24
C ARG A 22 -1.97 16.06 3.54
N VAL A 23 -2.94 16.38 2.67
CA VAL A 23 -3.68 17.66 2.65
C VAL A 23 -5.08 17.53 3.25
N GLY A 24 -5.42 18.48 4.12
CA GLY A 24 -6.78 18.65 4.66
C GLY A 24 -7.02 18.03 6.03
N GLY A 25 -5.95 17.83 6.80
CA GLY A 25 -6.03 17.43 8.21
C GLY A 25 -5.72 18.56 9.18
N VAL A 26 -5.51 18.19 10.44
CA VAL A 26 -5.30 19.11 11.56
C VAL A 26 -3.94 18.95 12.23
N SER A 27 -3.10 18.03 11.76
CA SER A 27 -1.76 17.83 12.31
C SER A 27 -0.84 19.02 11.99
N GLU A 28 0.04 19.34 12.93
CA GLU A 28 1.07 20.38 12.76
C GLU A 28 2.39 19.78 12.22
N ALA A 29 3.38 20.63 11.94
CA ALA A 29 4.70 20.15 11.52
C ALA A 29 5.35 19.28 12.61
N PRO A 30 6.08 18.21 12.25
CA PRO A 30 6.43 17.75 10.89
C PRO A 30 5.34 16.92 10.20
N PHE A 31 4.20 16.69 10.84
CA PHE A 31 3.10 15.83 10.38
C PHE A 31 2.02 16.57 9.57
N LYS A 32 2.30 17.82 9.15
CA LYS A 32 1.34 18.68 8.47
C LYS A 32 0.85 18.05 7.16
N SER A 33 -0.45 17.84 6.93
CA SER A 33 -1.61 18.13 7.79
C SER A 33 -2.45 16.89 8.13
N PHE A 34 -2.53 15.91 7.23
CA PHE A 34 -3.47 14.78 7.34
C PHE A 34 -2.75 13.47 7.70
N ASN A 35 -2.04 13.47 8.83
CA ASN A 35 -1.38 12.27 9.33
C ASN A 35 -2.40 11.28 9.95
N LEU A 36 -2.34 10.03 9.51
CA LEU A 36 -3.18 8.93 10.00
C LEU A 36 -2.41 7.92 10.89
N GLY A 37 -1.09 8.07 10.99
CA GLY A 37 -0.22 7.20 11.76
C GLY A 37 -0.16 7.58 13.24
N LEU A 38 -0.55 6.64 14.11
CA LEU A 38 -0.47 6.81 15.58
C LEU A 38 0.93 6.49 16.15
N HIS A 39 1.82 5.90 15.34
CA HIS A 39 3.11 5.37 15.78
C HIS A 39 4.31 6.22 15.35
N VAL A 40 4.08 7.42 14.80
CA VAL A 40 5.15 8.27 14.21
C VAL A 40 5.59 9.44 15.11
N GLY A 41 5.02 9.55 16.30
CA GLY A 41 5.33 10.61 17.27
C GLY A 41 4.47 11.89 17.14
N ASP A 42 3.38 11.85 16.37
CA ASP A 42 2.42 12.95 16.29
C ASP A 42 1.50 13.02 17.52
N ASN A 43 0.83 14.15 17.70
CA ASN A 43 -0.19 14.32 18.73
C ASN A 43 -1.36 13.36 18.48
N LYS A 44 -1.55 12.40 19.40
CA LYS A 44 -2.62 11.38 19.30
C LYS A 44 -4.01 11.96 19.04
N GLN A 45 -4.36 13.11 19.65
CA GLN A 45 -5.68 13.72 19.44
C GLN A 45 -5.82 14.31 18.02
N GLN A 46 -4.76 14.88 17.45
CA GLN A 46 -4.76 15.38 16.07
C GLN A 46 -4.89 14.20 15.07
N VAL A 47 -4.17 13.11 15.29
CA VAL A 47 -4.28 11.90 14.47
C VAL A 47 -5.69 11.28 14.55
N LEU A 48 -6.28 11.20 15.74
CA LEU A 48 -7.65 10.70 15.90
C LEU A 48 -8.67 11.62 15.22
N LYS A 49 -8.48 12.95 15.25
CA LYS A 49 -9.29 13.89 14.47
C LYS A 49 -9.13 13.66 12.96
N ASN A 50 -7.92 13.41 12.47
CA ASN A 50 -7.70 13.08 11.06
C ASN A 50 -8.38 11.76 10.65
N ARG A 51 -8.32 10.72 11.50
CA ARG A 51 -9.05 9.46 11.25
C ARG A 51 -10.56 9.67 11.25
N ALA A 52 -11.10 10.45 12.20
CA ALA A 52 -12.52 10.80 12.21
C ALA A 52 -12.95 11.63 11.00
N LEU A 53 -12.07 12.44 10.42
CA LEU A 53 -12.31 13.13 9.14
C LEU A 53 -12.35 12.15 7.97
N LEU A 54 -11.46 11.14 7.96
CA LEU A 54 -11.48 10.06 6.96
C LEU A 54 -12.75 9.21 7.06
N ASP A 55 -13.19 8.84 8.27
CA ASP A 55 -14.34 7.98 8.51
C ASP A 55 -15.64 8.53 7.90
N LYS A 56 -15.76 9.85 7.73
CA LYS A 56 -16.90 10.48 7.03
C LYS A 56 -17.04 10.08 5.56
N HIS A 57 -15.99 9.49 4.98
CA HIS A 57 -15.94 9.03 3.59
C HIS A 57 -16.02 7.50 3.47
N LEU A 58 -16.17 6.79 4.59
CA LEU A 58 -16.17 5.33 4.64
C LEU A 58 -17.53 4.79 5.06
N PRO A 59 -17.94 3.61 4.58
CA PRO A 59 -19.20 2.99 5.01
C PRO A 59 -19.13 2.44 6.45
N ASN A 60 -17.93 2.18 6.97
CA ASN A 60 -17.67 1.70 8.32
C ASN A 60 -16.23 2.08 8.72
N SER A 61 -15.87 1.89 9.99
CA SER A 61 -14.50 2.09 10.47
C SER A 61 -13.53 1.17 9.74
N ALA A 62 -12.42 1.73 9.27
CA ALA A 62 -11.38 0.96 8.61
C ALA A 62 -10.65 0.00 9.56
N VAL A 63 -10.29 -1.18 9.05
CA VAL A 63 -9.36 -2.09 9.72
C VAL A 63 -7.95 -1.55 9.57
N TRP A 64 -7.34 -1.20 10.69
CA TRP A 64 -5.93 -0.81 10.79
C TRP A 64 -5.14 -1.96 11.40
N ILE A 65 -3.89 -2.13 10.96
CA ILE A 65 -3.00 -3.18 11.45
C ILE A 65 -1.64 -2.61 11.84
N ASP A 66 -0.92 -3.35 12.67
CA ASP A 66 0.46 -3.07 13.03
C ASP A 66 1.38 -3.64 11.93
N GLN A 67 1.74 -2.77 10.99
CA GLN A 67 2.59 -3.11 9.83
C GLN A 67 4.04 -3.33 10.25
N VAL A 68 4.60 -4.51 9.95
CA VAL A 68 5.92 -4.95 10.42
C VAL A 68 6.87 -5.30 9.27
N HIS A 69 6.51 -4.99 8.02
CA HIS A 69 7.26 -5.31 6.80
C HIS A 69 7.46 -6.82 6.58
N SER A 70 6.47 -7.62 6.96
CA SER A 70 6.36 -9.07 6.77
C SER A 70 5.75 -9.44 5.40
N GLY A 71 5.69 -10.74 5.13
CA GLY A 71 4.86 -11.34 4.08
C GLY A 71 3.44 -11.71 4.53
N ASP A 72 3.03 -11.35 5.75
CA ASP A 72 1.83 -11.92 6.40
C ASP A 72 0.54 -11.23 5.97
N VAL A 73 -0.52 -12.02 5.87
CA VAL A 73 -1.85 -11.60 5.42
C VAL A 73 -2.88 -11.93 6.48
N LEU A 74 -3.71 -10.95 6.81
CA LEU A 74 -4.80 -11.08 7.77
C LEU A 74 -6.13 -11.20 7.02
N ILE A 75 -6.88 -12.26 7.31
CA ILE A 75 -8.22 -12.48 6.75
C ILE A 75 -9.23 -11.78 7.65
N VAL A 76 -9.93 -10.78 7.10
CA VAL A 76 -10.99 -10.05 7.80
C VAL A 76 -12.34 -10.66 7.42
N ASP A 77 -12.87 -11.51 8.30
CA ASP A 77 -14.17 -12.17 8.16
C ASP A 77 -15.01 -12.02 9.44
N GLY A 78 -16.09 -12.80 9.57
CA GLY A 78 -16.98 -12.75 10.74
C GLY A 78 -16.34 -13.17 12.07
N GLN A 79 -15.14 -13.77 12.05
CA GLN A 79 -14.39 -14.16 13.25
C GLN A 79 -13.27 -13.16 13.58
N PHE A 80 -13.05 -12.15 12.72
CA PHE A 80 -12.01 -11.16 12.91
C PHE A 80 -12.25 -10.34 14.18
N LYS A 81 -11.22 -10.23 15.03
CA LYS A 81 -11.29 -9.49 16.30
C LYS A 81 -10.96 -8.01 16.07
N PHE A 82 -11.94 -7.21 15.66
CA PHE A 82 -11.75 -5.79 15.29
C PHE A 82 -11.10 -4.89 16.36
N ASN A 83 -11.24 -5.23 17.65
CA ASN A 83 -10.69 -4.47 18.76
C ASN A 83 -9.32 -4.98 19.25
N ALA A 84 -8.72 -5.97 18.57
CA ALA A 84 -7.42 -6.53 18.93
C ALA A 84 -6.29 -5.93 18.09
N HIS A 85 -5.07 -6.02 18.61
CA HIS A 85 -3.85 -5.73 17.86
C HIS A 85 -3.54 -6.89 16.92
N HIS A 86 -3.39 -6.59 15.64
CA HIS A 86 -3.01 -7.57 14.62
C HIS A 86 -1.76 -7.11 13.90
N GLN A 87 -0.75 -7.96 13.85
CA GLN A 87 0.46 -7.74 13.08
C GLN A 87 0.34 -8.38 11.70
N GLY A 88 0.77 -7.67 10.68
CA GLY A 88 0.76 -8.14 9.30
C GLY A 88 0.92 -6.98 8.33
N ASP A 89 1.06 -7.29 7.05
CA ASP A 89 1.31 -6.28 6.02
C ASP A 89 0.34 -6.38 4.85
N ALA A 90 -0.65 -7.27 4.93
CA ALA A 90 -1.78 -7.30 4.03
C ALA A 90 -3.07 -7.67 4.74
N LEU A 91 -4.18 -7.20 4.18
CA LEU A 91 -5.53 -7.52 4.59
C LEU A 91 -6.30 -8.06 3.40
N TYR A 92 -7.12 -9.08 3.61
CA TYR A 92 -8.04 -9.63 2.63
C TYR A 92 -9.44 -9.75 3.24
N THR A 93 -10.50 -9.51 2.44
CA THR A 93 -11.88 -9.67 2.92
C THR A 93 -12.87 -10.04 1.82
N GLN A 94 -13.92 -10.74 2.26
CA GLN A 94 -15.18 -10.98 1.55
C GLN A 94 -16.36 -10.34 2.29
N LEU A 95 -16.13 -9.46 3.27
CA LEU A 95 -17.20 -8.70 3.92
C LEU A 95 -17.59 -7.51 3.04
N VAL A 96 -18.89 -7.16 3.05
CA VAL A 96 -19.38 -5.90 2.48
C VAL A 96 -19.21 -4.78 3.49
N ALA A 97 -19.11 -3.54 3.00
CA ALA A 97 -18.99 -2.33 3.81
C ALA A 97 -17.83 -2.34 4.83
N GLN A 98 -16.77 -3.13 4.62
CA GLN A 98 -15.62 -3.22 5.52
C GLN A 98 -14.35 -2.66 4.85
N PRO A 99 -13.92 -1.44 5.19
CA PRO A 99 -12.68 -0.88 4.67
C PRO A 99 -11.44 -1.53 5.25
N LEU A 100 -10.52 -1.89 4.36
CA LEU A 100 -9.18 -2.34 4.69
C LEU A 100 -8.22 -1.18 4.47
N ALA A 101 -7.39 -0.85 5.46
CA ALA A 101 -6.46 0.26 5.36
C ALA A 101 -5.01 -0.20 5.56
N ILE A 102 -4.15 0.23 4.64
CA ILE A 102 -2.70 0.14 4.79
C ILE A 102 -2.14 1.56 4.80
N MET A 103 -1.20 1.83 5.70
CA MET A 103 -0.55 3.14 5.87
C MET A 103 0.82 3.17 5.19
N THR A 104 1.13 4.25 4.48
CA THR A 104 2.42 4.40 3.82
C THR A 104 3.00 5.81 3.93
N ALA A 105 4.32 5.88 3.83
CA ALA A 105 5.09 7.06 3.46
C ALA A 105 6.37 6.54 2.80
N ASP A 106 6.27 6.21 1.51
CA ASP A 106 7.27 5.63 0.59
C ASP A 106 7.06 4.15 0.21
N CYS A 107 6.73 3.27 1.15
CA CYS A 107 6.40 1.88 0.82
C CYS A 107 5.22 1.82 -0.15
N LEU A 108 5.17 0.79 -0.99
CA LEU A 108 4.17 0.68 -2.06
C LEU A 108 2.83 0.17 -1.51
N PRO A 109 1.75 0.96 -1.58
CA PRO A 109 0.41 0.44 -1.38
C PRO A 109 -0.09 -0.30 -2.63
N ILE A 110 -0.61 -1.52 -2.48
CA ILE A 110 -1.26 -2.26 -3.56
C ILE A 110 -2.69 -2.60 -3.14
N LEU A 111 -3.66 -2.20 -3.95
CA LEU A 111 -5.06 -2.59 -3.78
C LEU A 111 -5.41 -3.66 -4.83
N LEU A 112 -6.04 -4.74 -4.39
CA LEU A 112 -6.47 -5.85 -5.23
C LEU A 112 -7.99 -6.01 -5.14
N ALA A 113 -8.64 -6.28 -6.26
CA ALA A 113 -10.06 -6.60 -6.32
C ALA A 113 -10.32 -7.71 -7.33
N SER A 114 -11.22 -8.65 -7.00
CA SER A 114 -11.80 -9.52 -8.02
C SER A 114 -12.69 -8.69 -8.96
N ASN A 115 -12.72 -9.02 -10.24
CA ASN A 115 -13.50 -8.29 -11.24
C ASN A 115 -15.01 -8.39 -10.98
N ASP A 116 -15.47 -9.42 -10.26
CA ASP A 116 -16.86 -9.57 -9.82
C ASP A 116 -17.18 -8.80 -8.52
N GLY A 117 -16.20 -8.11 -7.94
CA GLY A 117 -16.33 -7.27 -6.75
C GLY A 117 -16.60 -8.03 -5.45
N LYS A 118 -16.40 -9.35 -5.40
CA LYS A 118 -16.67 -10.17 -4.21
C LYS A 118 -15.51 -10.29 -3.25
N GLU A 119 -14.30 -9.98 -3.70
CA GLU A 119 -13.07 -10.15 -2.93
C GLU A 119 -12.20 -8.91 -3.09
N VAL A 120 -11.70 -8.36 -1.99
CA VAL A 120 -10.77 -7.23 -2.01
C VAL A 120 -9.63 -7.42 -1.02
N ALA A 121 -8.48 -6.83 -1.32
CA ALA A 121 -7.33 -6.83 -0.43
C ALA A 121 -6.53 -5.51 -0.52
N ALA A 122 -5.89 -5.14 0.58
CA ALA A 122 -4.96 -4.02 0.66
C ALA A 122 -3.60 -4.53 1.18
N ILE A 123 -2.52 -4.13 0.53
CA ILE A 123 -1.16 -4.61 0.80
C ILE A 123 -0.23 -3.42 1.05
N HIS A 124 0.53 -3.50 2.13
CA HIS A 124 1.71 -2.71 2.40
C HIS A 124 2.95 -3.45 1.86
N ALA A 125 3.42 -3.03 0.69
CA ALA A 125 4.55 -3.65 0.00
C ALA A 125 5.81 -2.78 0.12
N GLY A 126 6.46 -2.81 1.28
CA GLY A 126 7.88 -2.42 1.37
C GLY A 126 8.79 -3.44 0.68
N TRP A 127 10.06 -3.09 0.41
CA TRP A 127 10.97 -4.03 -0.28
C TRP A 127 11.13 -5.37 0.47
N ARG A 128 11.10 -5.38 1.80
CA ARG A 128 11.13 -6.60 2.63
C ARG A 128 9.88 -7.46 2.47
N GLY A 129 8.70 -6.84 2.44
CA GLY A 129 7.44 -7.56 2.23
C GLY A 129 7.33 -8.12 0.82
N LEU A 130 7.79 -7.36 -0.19
CA LEU A 130 7.90 -7.84 -1.57
C LEU A 130 8.84 -9.04 -1.67
N GLU A 131 10.02 -8.97 -1.04
CA GLU A 131 10.99 -10.07 -1.01
C GLU A 131 10.40 -11.32 -0.32
N GLN A 132 9.69 -11.14 0.79
CA GLN A 132 8.98 -12.20 1.52
C GLN A 132 7.69 -12.69 0.84
N GLY A 133 7.34 -12.15 -0.33
CA GLY A 133 6.23 -12.64 -1.14
C GLY A 133 4.83 -12.20 -0.69
N VAL A 134 4.69 -11.04 -0.03
CA VAL A 134 3.38 -10.52 0.44
C VAL A 134 2.30 -10.50 -0.64
N ILE A 135 2.66 -10.20 -1.89
CA ILE A 135 1.74 -10.23 -3.04
C ILE A 135 1.24 -11.66 -3.29
N LYS A 136 2.15 -12.64 -3.36
CA LYS A 136 1.81 -14.05 -3.57
C LYS A 136 0.94 -14.56 -2.42
N ASN A 137 1.31 -14.25 -1.19
CA ASN A 137 0.57 -14.68 -0.01
C ASN A 137 -0.85 -14.10 -0.01
N THR A 138 -1.00 -12.83 -0.37
CA THR A 138 -2.32 -12.18 -0.44
C THR A 138 -3.18 -12.77 -1.56
N LEU A 139 -2.58 -13.02 -2.74
CA LEU A 139 -3.30 -13.66 -3.84
C LEU A 139 -3.74 -15.08 -3.48
N ASN A 140 -3.00 -15.83 -2.66
CA ASN A 140 -3.43 -17.16 -2.21
C ASN A 140 -4.72 -17.15 -1.38
N CYS A 141 -5.10 -16.01 -0.81
CA CYS A 141 -6.38 -15.85 -0.10
C CYS A 141 -7.58 -15.73 -1.06
N PHE A 142 -7.36 -15.32 -2.32
CA PHE A 142 -8.45 -15.14 -3.28
C PHE A 142 -8.94 -16.47 -3.86
N ASN A 143 -10.26 -16.62 -3.93
CA ASN A 143 -10.93 -17.69 -4.66
C ASN A 143 -11.00 -17.41 -6.16
N ALA A 144 -11.12 -16.13 -6.55
CA ALA A 144 -11.11 -15.69 -7.93
C ALA A 144 -9.84 -16.15 -8.68
N LYS A 145 -10.01 -16.44 -9.98
CA LYS A 145 -8.88 -16.74 -10.85
C LYS A 145 -7.96 -15.53 -10.93
N LYS A 146 -6.65 -15.74 -11.01
CA LYS A 146 -5.67 -14.64 -11.04
C LYS A 146 -5.87 -13.70 -12.23
N SER A 147 -6.30 -14.22 -13.38
CA SER A 147 -6.69 -13.43 -14.55
C SER A 147 -7.92 -12.54 -14.34
N GLU A 148 -8.71 -12.80 -13.30
CA GLU A 148 -9.93 -12.08 -12.93
C GLU A 148 -9.71 -11.18 -11.71
N ILE A 149 -8.45 -10.94 -11.32
CA ILE A 149 -8.07 -10.01 -10.26
C ILE A 149 -7.38 -8.80 -10.90
N SER A 150 -7.78 -7.61 -10.48
CA SER A 150 -7.16 -6.36 -10.88
C SER A 150 -6.33 -5.79 -9.73
N ALA A 151 -5.18 -5.20 -10.07
CA ALA A 151 -4.27 -4.57 -9.12
C ALA A 151 -4.09 -3.08 -9.42
N TRP A 152 -4.13 -2.26 -8.39
CA TRP A 152 -3.77 -0.84 -8.46
C TRP A 152 -2.58 -0.55 -7.57
N LEU A 153 -1.56 0.09 -8.14
CA LEU A 153 -0.34 0.51 -7.46
C LEU A 153 -0.48 1.97 -7.05
N GLY A 154 -0.64 2.23 -5.75
CA GLY A 154 -0.81 3.61 -5.26
C GLY A 154 0.51 4.38 -5.08
N PRO A 155 0.47 5.57 -4.45
CA PRO A 155 1.66 6.41 -4.28
C PRO A 155 2.75 5.76 -3.42
N ALA A 156 3.97 5.70 -3.96
CA ALA A 156 5.16 5.12 -3.35
C ALA A 156 6.40 5.96 -3.73
N ILE A 157 7.56 5.58 -3.22
CA ILE A 157 8.83 6.20 -3.65
C ILE A 157 9.16 5.81 -5.09
N GLY A 158 9.45 6.81 -5.93
CA GLY A 158 9.78 6.60 -7.33
C GLY A 158 11.19 6.06 -7.57
N ALA A 159 11.39 5.43 -8.74
CA ALA A 159 12.64 4.76 -9.11
C ALA A 159 13.88 5.65 -9.01
N ASP A 160 13.79 6.94 -9.37
CA ASP A 160 14.91 7.89 -9.30
C ASP A 160 15.25 8.36 -7.87
N LYS A 161 14.48 7.95 -6.86
CA LYS A 161 14.63 8.37 -5.47
C LYS A 161 14.89 7.21 -4.51
N PHE A 162 14.59 5.98 -4.91
CA PHE A 162 14.70 4.82 -4.05
C PHE A 162 16.08 4.14 -4.14
N GLU A 163 17.07 4.81 -3.57
CA GLU A 163 18.41 4.22 -3.41
C GLU A 163 18.38 3.12 -2.33
N VAL A 164 18.95 1.95 -2.67
CA VAL A 164 19.12 0.77 -1.82
C VAL A 164 20.55 0.22 -1.94
N GLY A 165 20.98 -0.58 -0.97
CA GLY A 165 22.27 -1.26 -1.03
C GLY A 165 22.28 -2.47 -1.97
N SER A 166 23.48 -3.00 -2.22
CA SER A 166 23.68 -4.18 -3.08
C SER A 166 23.03 -5.44 -2.52
N GLU A 167 22.82 -5.52 -1.21
CA GLU A 167 22.12 -6.61 -0.54
C GLU A 167 20.67 -6.75 -1.01
N VAL A 168 19.97 -5.63 -1.23
CA VAL A 168 18.58 -5.64 -1.71
C VAL A 168 18.54 -6.15 -3.15
N PHE A 169 19.44 -5.66 -4.01
CA PHE A 169 19.56 -6.17 -5.38
C PHE A 169 19.84 -7.67 -5.41
N ALA A 170 20.81 -8.14 -4.60
CA ALA A 170 21.21 -9.54 -4.56
C ALA A 170 20.05 -10.46 -4.13
N LEU A 171 19.27 -10.07 -3.13
CA LEU A 171 18.09 -10.81 -2.67
C LEU A 171 17.09 -11.03 -3.81
N PHE A 172 16.68 -9.97 -4.50
CA PHE A 172 15.73 -10.08 -5.61
C PHE A 172 16.33 -10.84 -6.80
N ASN A 173 17.57 -10.56 -7.18
CA ASN A 173 18.21 -11.22 -8.31
C ASN A 173 18.39 -12.73 -8.09
N ALA A 174 18.63 -13.17 -6.85
CA ALA A 174 18.71 -14.58 -6.48
C ALA A 174 17.36 -15.31 -6.62
N GLN A 175 16.24 -14.62 -6.36
CA GLN A 175 14.90 -15.19 -6.56
C GLN A 175 14.57 -15.34 -8.05
N ASN A 176 14.85 -14.30 -8.85
CA ASN A 176 14.62 -14.33 -10.29
C ASN A 176 15.47 -13.25 -11.01
N PRO A 177 16.28 -13.62 -12.02
CA PRO A 177 17.07 -12.65 -12.79
C PRO A 177 16.25 -11.55 -13.49
N LEU A 178 14.95 -11.76 -13.72
CA LEU A 178 14.07 -10.73 -14.27
C LEU A 178 14.00 -9.49 -13.38
N PHE A 179 14.16 -9.63 -12.06
CA PHE A 179 14.14 -8.50 -11.15
C PHE A 179 15.30 -7.54 -11.36
N ALA A 180 16.41 -7.96 -11.96
CA ALA A 180 17.52 -7.08 -12.27
C ALA A 180 17.10 -5.87 -13.13
N LYS A 181 16.04 -6.00 -13.95
CA LYS A 181 15.46 -4.91 -14.73
C LYS A 181 14.84 -3.79 -13.90
N ALA A 182 14.51 -4.07 -12.64
CA ALA A 182 13.97 -3.10 -11.69
C ALA A 182 15.07 -2.34 -10.93
N PHE A 183 16.35 -2.60 -11.22
CA PHE A 183 17.46 -1.94 -10.52
C PHE A 183 18.40 -1.26 -11.51
N LYS A 184 18.78 -0.03 -11.20
CA LYS A 184 19.80 0.72 -11.92
C LYS A 184 21.01 0.93 -11.02
N ALA A 185 22.15 0.40 -11.43
CA ALA A 185 23.41 0.58 -10.69
C ALA A 185 23.78 2.06 -10.57
N CYS A 186 24.27 2.45 -9.40
CA CYS A 186 24.69 3.79 -9.04
C CYS A 186 26.08 3.77 -8.38
N ALA A 187 26.62 4.95 -8.07
CA ALA A 187 27.89 5.07 -7.36
C ALA A 187 27.88 4.32 -6.02
N ASN A 188 29.08 4.00 -5.51
CA ASN A 188 29.28 3.38 -4.19
C ASN A 188 28.57 2.03 -4.00
N GLN A 189 28.48 1.21 -5.06
CA GLN A 189 27.86 -0.12 -5.03
C GLN A 189 26.38 -0.13 -4.62
N LYS A 190 25.68 0.98 -4.87
CA LYS A 190 24.24 1.11 -4.60
C LYS A 190 23.42 0.98 -5.87
N TYR A 191 22.12 0.83 -5.69
CA TYR A 191 21.16 0.73 -6.78
C TYR A 191 19.99 1.67 -6.55
N LEU A 192 19.46 2.25 -7.63
CA LEU A 192 18.12 2.82 -7.66
C LEU A 192 17.13 1.70 -7.98
N ALA A 193 16.23 1.40 -7.06
CA ALA A 193 15.24 0.36 -7.20
C ALA A 193 13.89 0.94 -7.65
N ASP A 194 13.28 0.35 -8.67
CA ASP A 194 11.93 0.65 -9.10
C ASP A 194 10.95 -0.31 -8.40
N ILE A 195 10.39 0.15 -7.28
CA ILE A 195 9.44 -0.64 -6.48
C ILE A 195 8.17 -0.99 -7.26
N TYR A 196 7.77 -0.13 -8.20
CA TYR A 196 6.63 -0.39 -9.07
C TYR A 196 6.97 -1.48 -10.09
N HIS A 197 8.17 -1.47 -10.66
CA HIS A 197 8.60 -2.51 -11.59
C HIS A 197 8.76 -3.86 -10.89
N LEU A 198 9.31 -3.89 -9.66
CA LEU A 198 9.35 -5.10 -8.81
C LEU A 198 7.96 -5.70 -8.63
N ALA A 199 6.98 -4.90 -8.20
CA ALA A 199 5.61 -5.35 -8.01
C ALA A 199 4.96 -5.82 -9.31
N ARG A 200 5.17 -5.09 -10.43
CA ARG A 200 4.63 -5.49 -11.75
C ARG A 200 5.22 -6.82 -12.23
N ILE A 201 6.50 -7.10 -11.99
CA ILE A 201 7.10 -8.40 -12.31
C ILE A 201 6.41 -9.50 -11.50
N GLN A 202 6.31 -9.34 -10.18
CA GLN A 202 5.67 -10.35 -9.31
C GLN A 202 4.21 -10.59 -9.69
N LEU A 203 3.42 -9.52 -9.84
CA LEU A 203 2.00 -9.62 -10.21
C LEU A 203 1.81 -10.36 -11.55
N ARG A 204 2.59 -10.02 -12.58
CA ARG A 204 2.51 -10.69 -13.89
C ARG A 204 2.92 -12.15 -13.83
N GLN A 205 3.96 -12.49 -13.08
CA GLN A 205 4.38 -13.88 -12.88
C GLN A 205 3.31 -14.72 -12.16
N LEU A 206 2.50 -14.08 -11.31
CA LEU A 206 1.39 -14.71 -10.61
C LEU A 206 0.08 -14.73 -11.44
N GLY A 207 0.13 -14.28 -12.71
CA GLY A 207 -1.01 -14.32 -13.63
C GLY A 207 -1.95 -13.11 -13.54
N ILE A 208 -1.57 -12.04 -12.84
CA ILE A 208 -2.32 -10.78 -12.82
C ILE A 208 -2.00 -10.01 -14.11
N ILE A 209 -3.04 -9.72 -14.89
CA ILE A 209 -2.92 -9.04 -16.19
C ILE A 209 -3.25 -7.56 -16.04
N ASN A 210 -4.32 -7.24 -15.32
CA ASN A 210 -4.83 -5.88 -15.15
C ASN A 210 -4.09 -5.19 -14.00
N ILE A 211 -3.08 -4.38 -14.34
CA ILE A 211 -2.27 -3.64 -13.37
C ILE A 211 -2.22 -2.17 -13.77
N THR A 212 -2.74 -1.29 -12.92
CA THR A 212 -2.76 0.16 -13.14
C THR A 212 -2.07 0.91 -12.00
N GLY A 213 -1.96 2.23 -12.13
CA GLY A 213 -1.28 3.06 -11.14
C GLY A 213 0.24 3.01 -11.27
N GLY A 214 0.90 3.52 -10.24
CA GLY A 214 2.35 3.59 -10.15
C GLY A 214 2.97 4.71 -10.97
N GLU A 215 2.29 5.86 -11.04
CA GLU A 215 2.77 7.08 -11.68
C GLU A 215 3.30 8.14 -10.68
N HIS A 216 3.13 7.90 -9.38
CA HIS A 216 3.46 8.86 -8.33
C HIS A 216 4.86 8.65 -7.74
N CYS A 217 5.41 9.70 -7.13
CA CYS A 217 6.63 9.63 -6.35
C CYS A 217 6.46 10.44 -5.06
N THR A 218 6.37 9.75 -3.92
CA THR A 218 6.16 10.36 -2.59
C THR A 218 7.28 11.32 -2.20
N VAL A 219 8.52 11.03 -2.58
CA VAL A 219 9.69 11.89 -2.35
C VAL A 219 9.58 13.18 -3.18
N SER A 220 9.29 13.07 -4.48
CA SER A 220 9.29 14.22 -5.41
C SER A 220 8.05 15.10 -5.28
N GLN A 221 6.88 14.54 -4.97
CA GLN A 221 5.60 15.26 -4.91
C GLN A 221 5.31 15.74 -3.47
N THR A 222 6.14 16.67 -2.98
CA THR A 222 6.19 17.14 -1.59
C THR A 222 4.87 17.70 -1.06
N GLU A 223 4.12 18.38 -1.91
CA GLU A 223 2.84 19.02 -1.56
C GLU A 223 1.71 17.99 -1.37
N GLN A 224 1.84 16.81 -1.98
CA GLN A 224 0.80 15.78 -1.95
C GLN A 224 1.08 14.66 -0.95
N PHE A 225 2.35 14.30 -0.71
CA PHE A 225 2.66 13.10 0.06
C PHE A 225 3.71 13.33 1.16
N PHE A 226 3.50 12.64 2.28
CA PHE A 226 4.56 12.38 3.25
C PHE A 226 5.58 11.41 2.64
N SER A 227 6.86 11.56 3.03
CA SER A 227 7.93 10.67 2.61
C SER A 227 8.94 10.51 3.74
N TYR A 228 9.13 9.28 4.21
CA TYR A 228 10.10 8.97 5.25
C TYR A 228 11.54 9.21 4.76
N ARG A 229 11.84 8.83 3.52
CA ARG A 229 13.13 9.04 2.86
C ARG A 229 13.52 10.51 2.80
N ARG A 230 12.55 11.39 2.56
CA ARG A 230 12.77 12.84 2.48
C ARG A 230 12.87 13.49 3.86
N ASP A 231 11.91 13.20 4.73
CA ASP A 231 11.66 14.01 5.93
C ASP A 231 12.11 13.32 7.23
N GLY A 232 12.42 12.02 7.20
CA GLY A 232 12.65 11.20 8.39
C GLY A 232 11.36 11.08 9.22
N GLN A 233 11.22 11.91 10.24
CA GLN A 233 10.01 11.94 11.05
C GLN A 233 8.90 12.70 10.33
N THR A 234 7.86 11.98 9.93
CA THR A 234 6.76 12.53 9.12
C THR A 234 5.48 11.71 9.28
N GLY A 235 4.38 12.20 8.71
CA GLY A 235 3.07 11.55 8.76
C GLY A 235 2.98 10.28 7.92
N ARG A 236 1.79 9.66 7.93
CA ARG A 236 1.43 8.53 7.06
C ARG A 236 0.15 8.85 6.30
N MET A 237 0.16 8.59 5.00
CA MET A 237 -1.06 8.44 4.21
C MET A 237 -1.63 7.04 4.41
N ALA A 238 -2.82 6.79 3.86
CA ALA A 238 -3.39 5.46 3.78
C ALA A 238 -4.02 5.22 2.40
N SER A 239 -3.93 3.98 1.91
CA SER A 239 -4.76 3.50 0.81
C SER A 239 -5.76 2.48 1.34
N LEU A 240 -7.00 2.62 0.89
CA LEU A 240 -8.15 1.89 1.38
C LEU A 240 -8.95 1.30 0.23
N ILE A 241 -9.50 0.12 0.48
CA ILE A 241 -10.43 -0.57 -0.41
C ILE A 241 -11.54 -1.23 0.40
N TRP A 242 -12.75 -1.24 -0.15
CA TRP A 242 -13.87 -1.98 0.40
C TRP A 242 -14.83 -2.42 -0.70
N ARG A 243 -15.64 -3.40 -0.36
CA ARG A 243 -16.84 -3.76 -1.10
C ARG A 243 -17.99 -2.90 -0.63
N ASN A 244 -18.77 -2.34 -1.55
CA ASN A 244 -19.90 -1.45 -1.24
C ASN A 244 -21.02 -2.17 -0.52
#